data_AF-A0A974WPS6-F1
#
_entry.id   AF-A0A974WPS6-F1
#
_cell.length_a   1.000
_cell.length_b   1.000
_cell.length_c   1.000
_cell.angle_alpha   90.00
_cell.angle_beta   90.00
_cell.angle_gamma   90.00
#
_symmetry.space_group_name_H-M   'P 1'
#
loop_
_entity.id
_entity.type
_entity.pdbx_description
1 polymer ?
#
loop_
_entity_poly.entity_id
_entity_poly.type
_entity_poly.pdbx_seq_one_letter_code
_entity_poly.pdbx_strand_id
1 'polypeptide(L)'
;MSIDVSLAAMRSHAGKVEHLKGRADSAVQAADSVSFHPNTFGKIGAALVYPLIAPLEVAGVGATRAASDSLSATATGMRSAADLFELVDEKVAELNEAIHKALS
;
A
#
# COMPACT_ATOMS: atom_id res chain seq x y z
N MET A 1 -19.27 -4.28 -26.96
CA MET A 1 -19.47 -3.52 -25.71
C MET A 1 -18.16 -3.60 -24.97
N SER A 2 -17.50 -2.46 -24.67
CA SER A 2 -16.24 -2.41 -23.93
C SER A 2 -16.51 -1.69 -22.62
N ILE A 3 -15.88 -2.16 -21.54
CA ILE A 3 -15.94 -1.51 -20.25
C ILE A 3 -15.09 -0.23 -20.33
N ASP A 4 -15.69 0.94 -20.07
CA ASP A 4 -14.98 2.24 -20.10
C ASP A 4 -14.13 2.42 -18.82
N VAL A 5 -13.07 1.61 -18.69
CA VAL A 5 -12.13 1.64 -17.58
C VAL A 5 -10.70 1.69 -18.12
N SER A 6 -9.95 2.70 -17.70
CA SER A 6 -8.53 2.83 -18.08
C SER A 6 -7.64 1.95 -17.20
N LEU A 7 -7.36 0.73 -17.67
CA LEU A 7 -6.45 -0.21 -17.00
C LEU A 7 -5.05 0.38 -16.78
N ALA A 8 -4.56 1.12 -17.77
CA ALA A 8 -3.26 1.81 -17.69
C ALA A 8 -3.23 2.86 -16.57
N ALA A 9 -4.32 3.63 -16.40
CA ALA A 9 -4.42 4.61 -15.32
C ALA A 9 -4.46 3.94 -13.95
N MET A 10 -5.18 2.82 -13.80
CA MET A 10 -5.21 2.03 -12.57
C MET A 10 -3.82 1.51 -12.20
N ARG A 11 -3.14 0.87 -13.17
CA ARG A 11 -1.76 0.35 -13.00
C ARG A 11 -0.77 1.47 -12.68
N SER A 12 -0.88 2.63 -13.34
CA SER A 12 -0.05 3.81 -13.06
C SER A 12 -0.30 4.36 -11.65
N HIS A 13 -1.57 4.49 -11.24
CA HIS A 13 -1.89 4.94 -9.89
C HIS A 13 -1.37 3.96 -8.84
N ALA A 14 -1.43 2.66 -9.08
CA ALA A 14 -0.88 1.64 -8.17
C ALA A 14 0.62 1.83 -7.97
N GLY A 15 1.36 2.14 -9.05
CA GLY A 15 2.77 2.51 -8.97
C GLY A 15 3.04 3.75 -8.11
N LYS A 16 2.19 4.77 -8.20
CA LYS A 16 2.31 5.98 -7.36
C LYS A 16 2.04 5.68 -5.88
N VAL A 17 1.05 4.85 -5.59
CA VAL A 17 0.74 4.41 -4.21
C VAL A 17 1.89 3.57 -3.65
N GLU A 18 2.47 2.66 -4.43
CA GLU A 18 3.65 1.87 -4.03
C GLU A 18 4.87 2.77 -3.75
N HIS A 19 5.05 3.82 -4.55
CA HIS A 19 6.12 4.79 -4.30
C HIS A 19 5.92 5.52 -2.97
N LEU A 20 4.68 5.91 -2.64
CA LEU A 20 4.37 6.53 -1.35
C LEU A 20 4.60 5.57 -0.18
N LYS A 21 4.23 4.29 -0.33
CA LYS A 21 4.53 3.24 0.63
C LYS A 21 6.04 3.14 0.88
N GLY A 22 6.88 3.15 -0.15
CA GLY A 22 8.34 3.14 0.01
C GLY A 22 8.86 4.32 0.86
N ARG A 23 8.21 5.48 0.79
CA ARG A 23 8.53 6.62 1.68
C ARG A 23 8.08 6.38 3.11
N ALA A 24 6.92 5.76 3.33
CA ALA A 24 6.46 5.36 4.66
C ALA A 24 7.39 4.31 5.29
N ASP A 25 7.83 3.31 4.52
CA ASP A 25 8.81 2.31 4.97
C ASP A 25 10.14 2.97 5.37
N SER A 26 10.61 3.93 4.58
CA SER A 26 11.82 4.71 4.89
C SER A 26 11.64 5.53 6.17
N ALA A 27 10.46 6.09 6.41
CA ALA A 27 10.15 6.84 7.63
C ALA A 27 10.12 5.93 8.85
N VAL A 28 9.57 4.71 8.74
CA VAL A 28 9.63 3.69 9.80
C VAL A 28 11.07 3.35 10.14
N GLN A 29 11.91 3.07 9.13
CA GLN A 29 13.32 2.74 9.35
C GLN A 29 14.08 3.89 10.01
N ALA A 30 13.82 5.13 9.56
CA ALA A 30 14.41 6.31 10.16
C ALA A 30 13.98 6.46 11.64
N ALA A 31 12.68 6.30 11.92
CA ALA A 31 12.16 6.36 13.28
C ALA A 31 12.76 5.26 14.17
N ASP A 32 12.85 4.02 13.66
CA ASP A 32 13.48 2.90 14.36
C ASP A 32 14.96 3.21 14.69
N SER A 33 15.68 3.90 13.79
CA SER A 33 17.09 4.27 13.99
C SER A 33 17.33 5.33 15.07
N VAL A 34 16.32 6.16 15.36
CA VAL A 34 16.39 7.24 16.37
C VAL A 34 15.62 6.91 17.65
N SER A 35 15.07 5.70 17.74
CA SER A 35 14.23 5.25 18.87
C SER A 35 14.91 5.44 20.21
N PHE A 36 14.12 5.90 21.17
CA PHE A 36 14.58 6.06 22.53
C PHE A 36 14.73 4.71 23.22
N HIS A 37 15.93 4.43 23.72
CA HIS A 37 16.22 3.27 24.55
C HIS A 37 16.27 3.67 26.04
N PRO A 38 16.04 2.75 26.99
CA PRO A 38 16.05 3.09 28.43
C PRO A 38 17.34 3.79 28.87
N ASN A 39 18.48 3.40 28.29
CA ASN A 39 19.78 3.94 28.69
C ASN A 39 20.21 5.18 27.89
N THR A 40 19.37 5.73 27.02
CA THR A 40 19.71 6.85 26.10
C THR A 40 20.22 8.08 26.85
N PHE A 41 19.60 8.42 27.98
CA PHE A 41 20.01 9.55 28.83
C PHE A 41 20.44 9.13 30.24
N GLY A 42 21.03 7.93 30.36
CA GLY A 42 21.48 7.38 31.64
C GLY A 42 20.36 7.00 32.60
N LYS A 43 20.71 6.62 33.83
CA LYS A 43 19.79 6.01 34.81
C LYS A 43 18.58 6.89 35.17
N ILE A 44 18.77 8.21 35.25
CA ILE A 44 17.67 9.15 35.54
C ILE A 44 16.75 9.28 34.32
N GLY A 45 17.30 9.34 33.10
CA GLY A 45 16.53 9.30 31.87
C GLY A 45 15.71 8.02 31.73
N ALA A 46 16.29 6.87 32.09
CA ALA A 46 15.61 5.58 32.12
C ALA A 46 14.39 5.57 33.05
N ALA A 47 14.50 6.21 34.21
CA ALA A 47 13.47 6.17 35.24
C ALA A 47 12.36 7.21 35.02
N LEU A 48 12.70 8.40 34.49
CA LEU A 48 11.77 9.53 34.44
C LEU A 48 11.32 9.91 33.02
N VAL A 49 12.20 9.76 32.03
CA VAL A 49 11.95 10.25 30.66
C VAL A 49 11.44 9.13 29.76
N TYR A 50 12.11 7.97 29.80
CA TYR A 50 11.75 6.82 28.96
C TYR A 50 10.28 6.39 29.11
N PRO A 51 9.70 6.27 30.33
CA PRO A 51 8.30 5.85 30.48
C PRO A 51 7.29 6.84 29.88
N LEU A 52 7.66 8.11 29.72
CA LEU A 52 6.80 9.14 29.15
C LEU A 52 6.89 9.17 27.62
N ILE A 53 8.09 8.97 27.06
CA ILE A 53 8.36 9.12 25.63
C ILE A 53 8.13 7.83 24.85
N ALA A 54 8.55 6.67 25.39
CA ALA A 54 8.49 5.40 24.68
C ALA A 54 7.09 5.03 24.16
N PRO A 55 5.98 5.26 24.91
CA PRO A 55 4.64 4.99 24.39
C PRO A 55 4.27 5.84 23.16
N LEU A 56 4.71 7.11 23.13
CA LEU A 56 4.46 8.01 22.01
C LEU A 56 5.22 7.57 20.77
N GLU A 57 6.48 7.15 20.93
CA GLU A 57 7.28 6.63 19.83
C GLU A 57 6.69 5.33 19.26
N VAL A 58 6.32 4.39 20.12
CA VAL A 58 5.67 3.12 19.70
C VAL A 58 4.37 3.40 18.93
N ALA A 59 3.54 4.33 19.42
CA ALA A 59 2.31 4.71 18.74
C ALA A 59 2.58 5.34 17.36
N GLY A 60 3.55 6.27 17.27
CA GLY A 60 3.90 6.95 16.03
C GLY A 60 4.50 6.01 14.98
N VAL A 61 5.45 5.17 15.37
CA VAL A 61 6.05 4.15 14.49
C VAL A 61 5.00 3.14 14.05
N GLY A 62 4.16 2.68 14.99
CA GLY A 62 3.06 1.74 14.71
C GLY A 62 2.06 2.29 13.70
N ALA A 63 1.62 3.55 13.87
CA ALA A 63 0.72 4.20 12.92
C ALA A 63 1.34 4.33 11.52
N THR A 64 2.64 4.63 11.44
CA THR A 64 3.36 4.75 10.17
C THR A 64 3.49 3.39 9.46
N ARG A 65 3.76 2.32 10.21
CA ARG A 65 3.73 0.94 9.66
C ARG A 65 2.36 0.55 9.13
N ALA A 66 1.31 0.80 9.91
CA ALA A 66 -0.06 0.52 9.49
C ALA A 66 -0.46 1.31 8.23
N ALA A 67 0.00 2.56 8.10
CA ALA A 67 -0.19 3.35 6.89
C ALA A 67 0.54 2.73 5.69
N SER A 68 1.78 2.24 5.86
CA SER A 68 2.51 1.53 4.81
C SER A 68 1.77 0.27 4.34
N ASP A 69 1.30 -0.56 5.28
CA ASP A 69 0.55 -1.77 4.97
C ASP A 69 -0.75 -1.45 4.21
N SER A 70 -1.46 -0.40 4.63
CA SER A 70 -2.67 0.05 3.95
C SER A 70 -2.39 0.51 2.51
N LEU A 71 -1.31 1.26 2.27
CA LEU A 71 -0.90 1.67 0.93
C LEU A 71 -0.55 0.46 0.05
N SER A 72 0.16 -0.53 0.60
CA SER A 72 0.48 -1.79 -0.08
C SER A 72 -0.79 -2.53 -0.52
N ALA A 73 -1.76 -2.64 0.39
CA ALA A 73 -3.05 -3.28 0.11
C ALA A 73 -3.82 -2.52 -0.97
N THR A 74 -3.84 -1.18 -0.93
CA THR A 74 -4.48 -0.35 -1.97
C THR A 74 -3.83 -0.54 -3.34
N ALA A 75 -2.50 -0.48 -3.42
CA ALA A 75 -1.79 -0.68 -4.68
C ALA A 75 -2.05 -2.07 -5.28
N THR A 76 -2.06 -3.10 -4.42
CA THR A 76 -2.39 -4.48 -4.82
C THR A 76 -3.82 -4.59 -5.33
N GLY A 77 -4.79 -4.07 -4.56
CA GLY A 77 -6.21 -4.12 -4.94
C GLY A 77 -6.49 -3.43 -6.28
N MET A 78 -5.81 -2.32 -6.57
CA MET A 78 -5.92 -1.63 -7.86
C MET A 78 -5.34 -2.43 -9.02
N ARG A 79 -4.22 -3.13 -8.83
CA ARG A 79 -3.67 -4.04 -9.85
C ARG A 79 -4.63 -5.20 -10.11
N SER A 80 -5.11 -5.84 -9.04
CA SER A 80 -6.08 -6.93 -9.14
C SER A 80 -7.39 -6.52 -9.82
N ALA A 81 -7.89 -5.31 -9.53
CA ALA A 81 -9.08 -4.78 -10.20
C ALA A 81 -8.83 -4.53 -11.70
N ALA A 82 -7.65 -4.02 -12.07
CA ALA A 82 -7.30 -3.85 -13.48
C ALA A 82 -7.25 -5.20 -14.21
N ASP A 83 -6.64 -6.21 -13.59
CA ASP A 83 -6.56 -7.56 -14.18
C ASP A 83 -7.95 -8.21 -14.32
N LEU A 84 -8.86 -7.96 -13.38
CA LEU A 84 -10.24 -8.42 -13.48
C LEU A 84 -10.99 -7.75 -14.64
N PHE A 85 -10.84 -6.43 -14.82
CA PHE A 85 -11.49 -5.73 -15.93
C PHE A 85 -10.94 -6.17 -17.28
N GLU A 86 -9.62 -6.40 -17.38
CA GLU A 86 -8.98 -6.95 -18.58
C GLU A 86 -9.58 -8.31 -18.95
N LEU A 87 -9.70 -9.21 -17.97
CA LEU A 87 -10.30 -10.53 -18.17
C LEU A 87 -11.76 -10.43 -18.64
N VAL A 88 -12.55 -9.51 -18.09
CA VAL A 88 -13.95 -9.33 -18.50
C VAL A 88 -14.02 -8.83 -19.95
N ASP A 89 -13.21 -7.85 -20.34
CA ASP A 89 -13.16 -7.35 -21.71
C ASP A 89 -12.76 -8.45 -22.70
N GLU A 90 -11.76 -9.28 -22.37
CA GLU A 90 -11.35 -10.44 -23.18
C GLU A 90 -12.50 -11.45 -23.35
N LYS A 91 -13.19 -11.82 -22.26
CA LYS A 91 -14.28 -12.80 -22.32
C LYS A 91 -15.49 -12.29 -23.09
N VAL A 92 -15.78 -10.99 -23.00
CA VAL A 92 -16.84 -10.36 -23.81
C VAL A 92 -16.45 -10.34 -25.28
N ALA A 93 -15.20 -10.08 -25.62
CA ALA A 93 -14.71 -10.13 -27.00
C ALA A 93 -14.84 -11.55 -27.60
N GLU A 94 -14.34 -12.57 -26.89
CA GLU A 94 -14.46 -13.99 -27.29
C GLU A 94 -15.92 -14.40 -27.54
N LEU A 95 -16.83 -14.02 -26.63
CA LEU A 95 -18.25 -14.34 -26.77
C LEU A 95 -18.88 -13.68 -28.02
N ASN A 96 -18.54 -12.43 -28.28
CA ASN A 96 -19.05 -11.72 -29.46
C ASN A 96 -18.55 -12.35 -30.76
N GLU A 97 -17.29 -12.76 -30.83
CA GLU A 97 -16.75 -13.49 -31.99
C GLU A 97 -17.45 -14.83 -32.20
N ALA A 98 -17.70 -15.59 -31.12
CA ALA A 98 -18.41 -16.86 -31.18
C ALA A 98 -19.85 -16.69 -31.68
N ILE A 99 -20.56 -15.67 -31.19
CA ILE A 99 -21.91 -15.34 -31.66
C ILE A 99 -21.90 -14.95 -33.13
N HIS A 100 -20.96 -14.10 -33.56
CA HIS A 100 -20.85 -13.68 -34.95
C HIS A 100 -20.63 -14.87 -35.89
N LYS A 101 -19.75 -15.79 -35.52
CA LYS A 101 -19.48 -17.02 -36.27
C LYS A 101 -20.68 -17.97 -36.33
N ALA A 102 -21.53 -18.00 -35.31
CA ALA A 102 -22.72 -18.85 -35.28
C ALA A 102 -23.89 -18.29 -36.13
N LEU A 103 -23.88 -16.98 -36.40
CA LEU A 103 -24.91 -16.28 -37.17
C LEU A 103 -24.52 -16.05 -38.65
N SER A 104 -23.24 -16.24 -39.00
CA SER A 104 -22.70 -16.22 -40.37
C SER A 104 -22.75 -17.60 -41.01
#